data_AF-A0A3R9E501-F1
#
_entry.id   AF-A0A3R9E501-F1
#
_cell.length_a   1.000
_cell.length_b   1.000
_cell.length_c   1.000
_cell.angle_alpha   90.00
_cell.angle_beta   90.00
_cell.angle_gamma   90.00
#
_symmetry.space_group_name_H-M   'P 1'
#
loop_
_entity.id
_entity.type
_entity.pdbx_description
1 polymer ?
#
loop_
_entity_poly.entity_id
_entity_poly.type
_entity_poly.pdbx_seq_one_letter_code
_entity_poly.pdbx_strand_id
1 'polypeptide(L)'
;MLTGFIIILFLVTIIFNRYVPVKNVPPIKGEDQNAVFVDLRDYQDSAKNPVNGAINIPCGYLKRYMKEIPDKQIVIIASNEVEKNFGARLLKKYGYHVKGYTITGPSQ
;
A
#
# COMPACT_ATOMS: atom_id res chain seq x y z
N MET A 1 -8.68 -1.88 36.83
CA MET A 1 -8.60 -0.55 36.17
C MET A 1 -7.37 -0.43 35.26
N LEU A 2 -6.15 -0.71 35.75
CA LEU A 2 -4.91 -0.63 34.95
C LEU A 2 -4.87 -1.57 33.73
N THR A 3 -5.28 -2.83 33.88
CA THR A 3 -5.31 -3.82 32.79
C THR A 3 -6.24 -3.40 31.66
N GLY A 4 -7.42 -2.87 31.98
CA GLY A 4 -8.36 -2.32 30.99
C GLY A 4 -7.76 -1.17 30.20
N PHE A 5 -7.02 -0.27 30.87
CA PHE A 5 -6.33 0.84 30.19
C PHE A 5 -5.26 0.35 29.19
N ILE A 6 -4.47 -0.67 29.56
CA ILE A 6 -3.47 -1.26 28.67
C ILE A 6 -4.12 -1.89 27.43
N ILE A 7 -5.23 -2.61 27.61
CA ILE A 7 -5.98 -3.20 26.50
C ILE A 7 -6.54 -2.12 25.58
N ILE A 8 -7.12 -1.05 26.13
CA ILE A 8 -7.64 0.07 25.35
C ILE A 8 -6.51 0.72 24.55
N LEU A 9 -5.37 1.01 25.18
CA LEU A 9 -4.21 1.62 24.50
C LEU A 9 -3.68 0.73 23.37
N PHE A 10 -3.65 -0.59 23.59
CA PHE A 10 -3.26 -1.56 22.57
C PHE A 10 -4.23 -1.57 21.38
N LEU A 11 -5.55 -1.60 21.63
CA LEU A 11 -6.58 -1.55 20.59
C LEU A 11 -6.54 -0.23 19.80
N VAL A 12 -6.40 0.90 20.49
CA VAL A 12 -6.25 2.22 19.87
C VAL A 12 -5.04 2.24 18.95
N THR A 13 -3.91 1.67 19.39
CA THR A 13 -2.70 1.59 18.56
C THR A 13 -2.92 0.77 17.29
N ILE A 14 -3.60 -0.38 17.39
CA ILE A 14 -3.92 -1.22 16.22
C ILE A 14 -4.83 -0.47 15.24
N ILE A 15 -5.90 0.14 15.75
CA ILE A 15 -6.87 0.89 14.93
C ILE A 15 -6.18 2.09 14.28
N PHE A 16 -5.41 2.85 15.05
CA PHE A 16 -4.66 4.00 14.56
C PHE A 16 -3.69 3.58 13.44
N ASN A 17 -2.91 2.52 13.64
CA ASN A 17 -1.96 2.06 12.63
C ASN A 17 -2.65 1.52 11.35
N ARG A 18 -3.90 1.04 11.47
CA ARG A 18 -4.69 0.55 10.34
C ARG A 18 -5.32 1.67 9.51
N TYR A 19 -5.89 2.69 10.14
CA TYR A 19 -6.70 3.69 9.44
C TYR A 19 -5.98 5.02 9.19
N VAL A 20 -4.93 5.35 9.95
CA VAL A 20 -4.27 6.65 9.81
C VAL A 20 -3.42 6.69 8.53
N PRO A 21 -3.63 7.73 7.69
CA PRO A 21 -2.89 7.90 6.45
C PRO A 21 -1.38 7.99 6.64
N VAL A 22 -0.65 7.45 5.67
CA VAL A 22 0.80 7.67 5.56
C VAL A 22 1.05 9.07 4.99
N LYS A 23 1.77 9.92 5.74
CA LYS A 23 2.11 11.27 5.31
C LYS A 23 2.90 11.25 4.00
N ASN A 24 2.73 12.29 3.18
CA ASN A 24 3.45 12.49 1.91
C ASN A 24 3.30 11.30 0.94
N VAL A 25 2.06 10.87 0.74
CA VAL A 25 1.68 9.87 -0.27
C VAL A 25 0.40 10.40 -0.94
N PRO A 26 0.51 11.39 -1.85
CA PRO A 26 -0.63 11.99 -2.53
C PRO A 26 -1.22 11.04 -3.59
N PRO A 27 -2.50 11.22 -3.97
CA PRO A 27 -3.05 10.53 -5.13
C PRO A 27 -2.37 11.02 -6.42
N ILE A 28 -2.08 10.09 -7.33
CA ILE A 28 -1.48 10.35 -8.64
C ILE A 28 -2.47 9.88 -9.71
N LYS A 29 -2.61 10.68 -10.78
CA LYS A 29 -3.42 10.35 -11.95
C LYS A 29 -2.52 10.14 -13.16
N GLY A 30 -2.80 9.10 -13.93
CA GLY A 30 -2.07 8.79 -15.17
C GLY A 30 -0.74 8.06 -14.94
N GLU A 31 0.02 7.96 -16.03
CA GLU A 31 1.33 7.32 -16.04
C GLU A 31 2.44 8.26 -15.58
N ASP A 32 3.50 7.67 -15.02
CA ASP A 32 4.70 8.37 -14.60
C ASP A 32 5.93 7.56 -14.99
N GLN A 33 6.62 8.00 -16.03
CA GLN A 33 7.78 7.28 -16.61
C GLN A 33 8.97 7.20 -15.64
N ASN A 34 9.01 8.05 -14.61
CA ASN A 34 10.09 8.08 -13.61
C ASN A 34 9.77 7.23 -12.38
N ALA A 35 8.60 6.58 -12.35
CA ALA A 35 8.18 5.74 -11.24
C ALA A 35 7.84 4.32 -11.69
N VAL A 36 7.95 3.38 -10.76
CA VAL A 36 7.48 2.02 -10.93
C VAL A 36 6.10 1.92 -10.29
N PHE A 37 5.17 1.29 -10.98
CA PHE A 37 3.85 1.01 -10.44
C PHE A 37 3.91 -0.34 -9.75
N VAL A 38 3.53 -0.38 -8.47
CA VAL A 38 3.45 -1.62 -7.69
C VAL A 38 2.00 -1.83 -7.33
N ASP A 39 1.44 -2.91 -7.86
CA ASP A 39 0.05 -3.29 -7.67
C ASP A 39 -0.09 -4.19 -6.46
N LEU A 40 -0.73 -3.66 -5.42
CA LEU A 40 -0.89 -4.32 -4.13
C LEU A 40 -2.24 -5.01 -3.97
N ARG A 41 -3.10 -4.91 -4.99
CA ARG A 41 -4.41 -5.56 -5.00
C ARG A 41 -4.26 -7.07 -4.98
N ASP A 42 -5.31 -7.76 -4.56
CA ASP A 42 -5.37 -9.21 -4.67
C ASP A 42 -5.30 -9.63 -6.14
N TYR A 43 -4.67 -10.79 -6.41
CA TYR A 43 -4.46 -11.27 -7.78
C TYR A 43 -5.74 -11.34 -8.62
N GLN A 44 -6.91 -11.55 -7.99
CA GLN A 44 -8.19 -11.55 -8.69
C GLN A 44 -8.56 -10.17 -9.26
N ASP A 45 -8.41 -9.10 -8.47
CA ASP A 45 -8.68 -7.73 -8.90
C ASP A 45 -7.67 -7.30 -9.97
N SER A 46 -6.39 -7.63 -9.75
CA SER A 46 -5.32 -7.36 -10.69
C SER A 46 -5.47 -8.11 -12.02
N ALA A 47 -5.97 -9.35 -11.99
CA ALA A 47 -6.20 -10.13 -13.20
C ALA A 47 -7.42 -9.63 -14.01
N LYS A 48 -8.48 -9.17 -13.33
CA LYS A 48 -9.66 -8.61 -13.99
C LYS A 48 -9.37 -7.28 -14.66
N ASN A 49 -8.65 -6.41 -13.97
CA ASN A 49 -8.29 -5.06 -14.42
C ASN A 49 -6.77 -4.87 -14.33
N PRO A 50 -5.99 -5.50 -15.24
CA PRO A 50 -4.54 -5.40 -15.22
C PRO A 50 -4.09 -3.97 -15.54
N VAL A 51 -3.10 -3.50 -14.81
CA VAL A 51 -2.42 -2.24 -15.10
C VAL A 51 -1.10 -2.56 -15.81
N ASN A 52 -1.01 -2.17 -17.07
CA ASN A 52 0.15 -2.45 -17.91
C ASN A 52 1.43 -1.86 -17.29
N GLY A 53 2.49 -2.66 -17.25
CA GLY A 53 3.78 -2.25 -16.70
C GLY A 53 3.87 -2.22 -15.17
N ALA A 54 2.78 -2.55 -14.45
CA ALA A 54 2.80 -2.66 -13.01
C ALA A 54 3.38 -4.00 -12.54
N ILE A 55 4.15 -3.96 -11.46
CA ILE A 55 4.64 -5.15 -10.75
C ILE A 55 3.56 -5.59 -9.78
N ASN A 56 2.97 -6.77 -10.01
CA ASN A 56 1.89 -7.29 -9.17
C ASN A 56 2.42 -8.04 -7.96
N ILE A 57 2.26 -7.44 -6.77
CA ILE A 57 2.66 -8.02 -5.49
C ILE A 57 1.55 -7.72 -4.47
N PRO A 58 0.55 -8.60 -4.33
CA PRO A 58 -0.55 -8.35 -3.41
C PRO A 58 -0.06 -8.06 -1.99
N CYS A 59 -0.83 -7.25 -1.27
CA CYS A 59 -0.45 -6.68 0.01
C CYS A 59 0.08 -7.73 1.02
N GLY A 60 -0.56 -8.91 1.07
CA GLY A 60 -0.15 -10.02 1.94
C GLY A 60 1.20 -10.67 1.58
N TYR A 61 1.64 -10.53 0.33
CA TYR A 61 2.90 -11.05 -0.18
C TYR A 61 4.01 -10.00 -0.27
N LEU A 62 3.67 -8.72 -0.09
CA LEU A 62 4.61 -7.60 -0.21
C LEU A 62 5.87 -7.77 0.64
N LYS A 63 5.74 -8.26 1.89
CA LYS A 63 6.91 -8.48 2.75
C LYS A 63 7.91 -9.49 2.16
N ARG A 64 7.41 -10.50 1.45
CA ARG A 64 8.20 -11.59 0.90
C ARG A 64 8.91 -11.18 -0.39
N TYR A 65 8.23 -10.42 -1.25
CA TYR A 65 8.69 -10.13 -2.60
C TYR A 65 9.11 -8.67 -2.84
N MET A 66 9.11 -7.80 -1.82
CA MET A 66 9.50 -6.40 -2.00
C MET A 66 10.86 -6.21 -2.69
N LYS A 67 11.81 -7.14 -2.50
CA LYS A 67 13.14 -7.10 -3.12
C LYS A 67 13.11 -7.17 -4.66
N GLU A 68 12.00 -7.61 -5.24
CA GLU A 68 11.77 -7.61 -6.68
C GLU A 68 11.42 -6.22 -7.21
N ILE A 69 11.02 -5.29 -6.33
CA ILE A 69 10.73 -3.92 -6.69
C ILE A 69 12.06 -3.20 -6.96
N PRO A 70 12.25 -2.61 -8.16
CA PRO A 70 13.45 -1.86 -8.49
C PRO A 70 13.65 -0.66 -7.55
N ASP A 71 14.91 -0.27 -7.34
CA ASP A 71 15.26 0.93 -6.57
C ASP A 71 14.93 2.21 -7.36
N LYS A 72 13.65 2.57 -7.36
CA LYS A 72 13.04 3.70 -8.06
C LYS A 72 11.89 4.27 -7.22
N GLN A 73 11.37 5.43 -7.62
CA GLN A 73 10.16 5.98 -7.03
C GLN A 73 8.99 5.02 -7.26
N ILE A 74 8.19 4.78 -6.22
CA ILE A 74 7.03 3.86 -6.28
C ILE A 74 5.72 4.65 -6.34
N VAL A 75 4.84 4.27 -7.25
CA VAL A 75 3.42 4.56 -7.20
C VAL A 75 2.66 3.29 -6.84
N ILE A 76 1.91 3.34 -5.74
CA ILE A 76 1.12 2.19 -5.28
C ILE A 76 -0.21 2.15 -6.04
N ILE A 77 -0.62 0.98 -6.51
CA ILE A 77 -2.00 0.70 -6.95
C ILE A 77 -2.66 -0.14 -5.85
N ALA A 78 -3.82 0.28 -5.39
CA ALA A 78 -4.55 -0.40 -4.32
C ALA A 78 -6.07 -0.40 -4.57
N SER A 79 -6.80 -1.32 -3.95
CA SER A 79 -8.26 -1.39 -4.01
C SER A 79 -8.93 -0.43 -3.02
N ASN A 80 -8.22 -0.02 -1.96
CA ASN A 80 -8.74 0.92 -0.95
C ASN A 80 -7.64 1.62 -0.13
N GLU A 81 -8.05 2.57 0.70
CA GLU A 81 -7.18 3.36 1.58
C GLU A 81 -6.41 2.52 2.62
N VAL A 82 -7.02 1.46 3.16
CA VAL A 82 -6.39 0.61 4.18
C VAL A 82 -5.22 -0.16 3.57
N GLU A 83 -5.44 -0.78 2.41
CA GLU A 83 -4.41 -1.49 1.65
C GLU A 83 -3.28 -0.54 1.24
N LYS A 84 -3.63 0.64 0.70
CA LYS A 84 -2.66 1.68 0.36
C LYS A 84 -1.84 2.12 1.56
N ASN A 85 -2.48 2.37 2.70
CA ASN A 85 -1.79 2.81 3.92
C ASN A 85 -0.86 1.72 4.46
N PHE A 86 -1.30 0.46 4.47
CA PHE A 86 -0.45 -0.66 4.86
C PHE A 86 0.77 -0.79 3.94
N GLY A 87 0.54 -0.82 2.62
CA GLY A 87 1.58 -0.93 1.61
C GLY A 87 2.60 0.19 1.69
N ALA A 88 2.14 1.44 1.73
CA ALA A 88 2.99 2.61 1.84
C ALA A 88 3.84 2.59 3.10
N ARG A 89 3.26 2.19 4.24
CA ARG A 89 3.97 2.11 5.52
C ARG A 89 5.04 1.04 5.49
N LEU A 90 4.73 -0.13 4.91
CA LEU A 90 5.67 -1.22 4.79
C LEU A 90 6.82 -0.85 3.85
N LEU A 91 6.53 -0.33 2.65
CA LEU A 91 7.54 0.11 1.70
C LEU A 91 8.47 1.17 2.29
N LYS A 92 7.94 2.23 2.92
CA LYS A 92 8.75 3.26 3.59
C LYS A 92 9.59 2.68 4.73
N LYS A 93 9.04 1.76 5.52
CA LYS A 93 9.77 1.07 6.60
C LYS A 93 11.00 0.31 6.08
N TYR A 94 10.94 -0.19 4.86
CA TYR A 94 12.03 -0.92 4.21
C TYR A 94 12.92 -0.04 3.31
N GLY A 95 12.76 1.28 3.36
CA GLY A 95 13.64 2.24 2.68
C GLY A 95 13.18 2.68 1.29
N TYR A 96 12.04 2.20 0.80
CA TYR A 96 11.55 2.59 -0.52
C TYR A 96 10.94 3.99 -0.55
N HIS A 97 11.15 4.70 -1.66
CA HIS A 97 10.60 6.03 -1.92
C HIS A 97 9.19 5.95 -2.52
N VAL A 98 8.17 5.95 -1.67
CA VAL A 98 6.76 5.99 -2.14
C VAL A 98 6.38 7.42 -2.54
N LYS A 99 6.21 7.65 -3.84
CA LYS A 99 5.86 8.93 -4.46
C LYS A 99 4.38 9.28 -4.31
N GLY A 100 3.51 8.27 -4.39
CA GLY A 100 2.07 8.45 -4.31
C GLY A 100 1.31 7.15 -4.53
N TYR A 101 0.03 7.28 -4.81
CA TYR A 101 -0.86 6.12 -4.99
C TYR A 101 -1.97 6.39 -6.00
N THR A 102 -2.57 5.32 -6.51
CA THR A 102 -3.86 5.32 -7.18
C THR A 102 -4.77 4.27 -6.54
N ILE A 103 -6.04 4.60 -6.37
CA ILE A 103 -7.06 3.63 -5.95
C ILE A 103 -7.88 3.27 -7.18
N THR A 104 -7.78 2.01 -7.57
CA THR A 104 -8.63 1.42 -8.60
C THR A 104 -9.52 0.44 -7.86
N GLY A 105 -10.77 0.85 -7.60
CA GLY A 105 -11.72 -0.01 -6.89
C GLY A 105 -11.89 -1.36 -7.60
N PRO A 106 -12.50 -2.36 -6.94
CA PRO A 106 -12.84 -3.61 -7.61
C PRO A 106 -13.66 -3.29 -8.87
N SER A 107 -13.40 -4.01 -9.97
CA SER A 107 -14.33 -4.07 -11.10
C SER A 107 -15.72 -4.33 -10.54
N GLN A 108 -16.65 -3.38 -10.70
CA GLN A 108 -18.07 -3.65 -10.49
C GLN A 108 -18.52 -4.80 -11.39
#